data_AF-A0A832NLG3-F1
#
_entry.id   AF-A0A832NLG3-F1
#
_cell.length_a   1.000
_cell.length_b   1.000
_cell.length_c   1.000
_cell.angle_alpha   90.00
_cell.angle_beta   90.00
_cell.angle_gamma   90.00
#
_symmetry.space_group_name_H-M   'P 1'
#
loop_
_entity.id
_entity.type
_entity.pdbx_description
1 polymer ?
#
loop_
_entity_poly.entity_id
_entity_poly.type
_entity_poly.pdbx_seq_one_letter_code
_entity_poly.pdbx_strand_id
1 'polypeptide(L)'
;VHGYVITPGDRIRYLAELTSGDPVLVVNADGQARTLAVGRNKIERRPMVRIDAKTNDGQLISAIVQHAETIRLVSPDGKPSSITTLNRGDQVLASVTQPSGRHFGRPVSETIQER
;
A
#
# COMPACT_ATOMS: atom_id res chain seq x y z
N VAL A 1 -13.39 -4.46 -2.35
CA VAL A 1 -12.01 -4.99 -2.54
C VAL A 1 -11.15 -3.80 -2.91
N HIS A 2 -10.31 -3.28 -2.00
CA HIS A 2 -9.66 -1.96 -2.18
C HIS A 2 -8.15 -1.97 -1.85
N GLY A 3 -7.49 -3.11 -2.06
CA GLY A 3 -6.06 -3.27 -1.79
C GLY A 3 -5.31 -3.64 -3.05
N TYR A 4 -4.27 -2.87 -3.37
CA TYR A 4 -3.46 -3.04 -4.56
C TYR A 4 -1.98 -3.17 -4.20
N VAL A 5 -1.20 -3.85 -5.05
CA VAL A 5 0.26 -3.89 -4.99
C VAL A 5 0.86 -3.55 -6.34
N ILE A 6 2.07 -2.98 -6.29
CA ILE A 6 2.90 -2.81 -7.47
C ILE A 6 3.75 -4.07 -7.65
N THR A 7 3.75 -4.60 -8.87
CA THR A 7 4.58 -5.73 -9.31
C THR A 7 5.58 -5.23 -10.37
N PRO A 8 6.62 -6.02 -10.70
CA PRO A 8 7.66 -5.58 -11.64
C PRO A 8 7.11 -5.11 -13.00
N GLY A 9 7.74 -4.08 -13.55
CA GLY A 9 7.31 -3.44 -14.80
C GLY A 9 6.17 -2.43 -14.62
N ASP A 10 6.07 -1.78 -13.46
CA ASP A 10 5.03 -0.79 -13.10
C ASP A 10 3.59 -1.31 -13.30
N ARG A 11 3.37 -2.57 -12.91
CA ARG A 11 2.05 -3.20 -12.99
C ARG A 11 1.36 -3.15 -11.65
N ILE A 12 0.04 -2.93 -11.66
CA ILE A 12 -0.77 -3.04 -10.45
C ILE A 12 -1.59 -4.33 -10.46
N ARG A 13 -1.64 -5.02 -9.32
CA ARG A 13 -2.52 -6.17 -9.08
C ARG A 13 -3.31 -6.00 -7.79
N TYR A 14 -4.46 -6.65 -7.69
CA TYR A 14 -5.18 -6.71 -6.43
C TYR A 14 -4.43 -7.59 -5.43
N LEU A 15 -4.34 -7.16 -4.17
CA LEU A 15 -3.75 -7.94 -3.07
C LEU A 15 -4.39 -9.33 -2.96
N ALA A 16 -5.70 -9.41 -3.17
CA ALA A 16 -6.47 -10.65 -3.08
C ALA A 16 -6.17 -11.65 -4.22
N GLU A 17 -5.59 -11.20 -5.33
CA GLU A 17 -5.25 -12.05 -6.49
C GLU A 17 -3.84 -12.62 -6.42
N LEU A 18 -3.01 -12.17 -5.47
CA LEU A 18 -1.66 -12.68 -5.33
C LEU A 18 -1.66 -14.16 -4.92
N THR A 19 -0.68 -14.90 -5.39
CA THR A 19 -0.46 -16.31 -5.06
C THR A 19 1.00 -16.54 -4.70
N SER A 20 1.31 -17.71 -4.13
CA SER A 20 2.71 -18.06 -3.84
C SER A 20 3.52 -18.08 -5.14
N GLY A 21 4.72 -17.51 -5.11
CA GLY A 21 5.59 -17.37 -6.28
C GLY A 21 5.36 -16.09 -7.09
N ASP A 22 4.25 -15.37 -6.90
CA ASP A 22 4.01 -14.13 -7.63
C ASP A 22 5.09 -13.07 -7.30
N PRO A 23 5.63 -12.35 -8.30
CA PRO A 23 6.62 -11.32 -8.06
C PRO A 23 5.96 -10.03 -7.57
N VAL A 24 6.52 -9.44 -6.52
CA VAL A 24 6.09 -8.17 -5.95
C VAL A 24 7.27 -7.22 -5.82
N LEU A 25 7.00 -5.92 -5.89
CA LEU A 25 7.99 -4.89 -5.62
C LEU A 25 8.01 -4.61 -4.12
N VAL A 26 9.19 -4.69 -3.49
CA VAL A 26 9.41 -4.32 -2.09
C VAL A 26 10.32 -3.11 -2.06
N VAL A 27 9.92 -2.10 -1.30
CA VAL A 27 10.57 -0.78 -1.23
C VAL A 27 11.02 -0.52 0.21
N ASN A 28 12.25 -0.04 0.39
CA ASN A 28 12.76 0.39 1.71
C ASN A 28 12.46 1.88 1.98
N ALA A 29 12.83 2.38 3.15
CA ALA A 29 12.59 3.77 3.55
C ALA A 29 13.30 4.80 2.65
N ASP A 30 14.41 4.41 2.01
CA ASP A 30 15.16 5.26 1.07
C ASP A 30 14.58 5.25 -0.36
N GLY A 31 13.47 4.55 -0.58
CA GLY A 31 12.84 4.41 -1.91
C GLY A 31 13.53 3.40 -2.83
N GLN A 32 14.54 2.66 -2.34
CA GLN A 32 15.18 1.59 -3.12
C GLN A 32 14.24 0.39 -3.22
N ALA A 33 14.04 -0.08 -4.44
CA ALA A 33 13.12 -1.15 -4.74
C ALA A 33 13.85 -2.41 -5.22
N ARG A 34 13.35 -3.58 -4.82
CA ARG A 34 13.76 -4.88 -5.36
C ARG A 34 12.57 -5.81 -5.54
N THR A 35 12.70 -6.77 -6.45
CA THR A 35 11.68 -7.79 -6.66
C THR A 35 11.89 -8.96 -5.71
N LEU A 36 10.81 -9.39 -5.05
CA LEU A 36 10.76 -10.63 -4.27
C LEU A 36 9.55 -11.47 -4.70
N ALA A 37 9.57 -12.77 -4.40
CA ALA A 37 8.44 -13.66 -4.60
C ALA A 37 7.57 -13.73 -3.33
N VAL A 38 6.24 -13.76 -3.50
CA VAL A 38 5.30 -13.99 -2.40
C VAL A 38 5.49 -15.40 -1.86
N GLY A 39 5.81 -15.54 -0.58
CA GLY A 39 5.93 -16.85 0.06
C GLY A 39 4.58 -17.52 0.27
N ARG A 40 3.67 -16.85 0.97
CA ARG A 40 2.33 -17.37 1.32
C ARG A 40 1.28 -16.29 1.13
N ASN A 41 0.15 -16.64 0.53
CA ASN A 41 -1.06 -15.82 0.57
C ASN A 41 -2.05 -16.45 1.57
N LYS A 42 -2.55 -15.66 2.51
CA LYS A 42 -3.49 -16.09 3.55
C LYS A 42 -4.65 -15.11 3.61
N ILE A 43 -5.86 -15.62 3.42
CA ILE A 43 -7.09 -14.86 3.60
C ILE A 43 -7.62 -15.19 5.00
N GLU A 44 -7.75 -14.17 5.85
CA GLU A 44 -8.27 -14.32 7.20
C GLU A 44 -9.22 -13.18 7.58
N ARG A 45 -10.16 -13.47 8.49
CA ARG A 45 -11.07 -12.47 9.06
C ARG A 45 -10.43 -11.85 10.29
N ARG A 46 -10.30 -10.53 10.28
CA ARG A 46 -9.79 -9.70 11.39
C ARG A 46 -10.59 -8.39 11.43
N PRO A 47 -10.65 -7.72 12.60
CA PRO A 47 -11.05 -6.31 12.63
C PRO A 47 -10.16 -5.50 11.69
N MET A 48 -10.76 -4.56 10.95
CA MET A 48 -10.05 -3.65 10.05
C MET A 48 -10.05 -2.26 10.64
N VAL A 49 -9.02 -1.47 10.33
CA VAL A 49 -8.93 -0.05 10.67
C VAL A 49 -8.72 0.76 9.39
N ARG A 50 -9.37 1.92 9.30
CA ARG A 50 -9.16 2.91 8.25
C ARG A 50 -8.21 3.99 8.76
N ILE A 51 -7.16 4.24 8.00
CA ILE A 51 -6.19 5.31 8.25
C ILE A 51 -6.44 6.39 7.22
N ASP A 52 -6.69 7.61 7.69
CA ASP A 52 -6.79 8.80 6.86
C ASP A 52 -5.53 9.64 7.03
N ALA A 53 -4.92 10.05 5.92
CA ALA A 53 -3.70 10.85 5.93
C ALA A 53 -3.80 11.99 4.92
N LYS A 54 -3.06 13.06 5.21
CA LYS A 54 -2.83 14.17 4.30
C LYS A 54 -1.38 14.11 3.84
N THR A 55 -1.16 14.07 2.53
CA THR A 55 0.17 14.10 1.93
C THR A 55 0.78 15.50 2.05
N ASN A 56 2.09 15.62 1.77
CA ASN A 56 2.80 16.90 1.86
C ASN A 56 2.28 17.96 0.86
N ASP A 57 1.77 17.53 -0.30
CA ASP A 57 1.11 18.37 -1.31
C ASP A 57 -0.37 18.62 -1.00
N GLY A 58 -0.89 18.06 0.09
CA GLY A 58 -2.21 18.35 0.64
C GLY A 58 -3.34 17.45 0.16
N GLN A 59 -3.05 16.42 -0.64
CA GLN A 59 -4.00 15.39 -1.04
C GLN A 59 -4.45 14.56 0.18
N LEU A 60 -5.75 14.26 0.24
CA LEU A 60 -6.30 13.32 1.21
C LEU A 60 -6.23 11.90 0.62
N ILE A 61 -5.62 11.00 1.37
CA ILE A 61 -5.52 9.58 1.02
C ILE A 61 -6.01 8.73 2.20
N SER A 62 -6.45 7.51 1.90
CA SER A 62 -6.82 6.56 2.95
C SER A 62 -6.42 5.14 2.61
N ALA A 63 -6.17 4.34 3.63
CA ALA A 63 -5.91 2.91 3.50
C ALA A 63 -6.69 2.15 4.57
N ILE A 64 -7.23 0.99 4.19
CA ILE A 64 -7.89 0.06 5.12
C ILE A 64 -6.96 -1.12 5.33
N VAL A 65 -6.56 -1.35 6.59
CA VAL A 65 -5.60 -2.40 6.96
C VAL A 65 -6.13 -3.25 8.11
N GLN A 66 -5.57 -4.45 8.27
CA GLN A 66 -5.94 -5.32 9.38
C GLN A 66 -5.46 -4.71 10.70
N HIS A 67 -6.30 -4.78 11.74
CA HIS A 67 -5.93 -4.36 13.09
C HIS A 67 -5.07 -5.45 13.77
N ALA A 68 -3.77 -5.46 13.50
CA ALA A 68 -2.80 -6.36 14.11
C ALA A 68 -1.41 -5.71 14.26
N GLU A 69 -0.64 -6.09 15.29
CA GLU A 69 0.70 -5.57 15.60
C GLU A 69 1.76 -5.85 14.50
N THR A 70 1.55 -6.92 13.74
CA THR A 70 2.41 -7.29 12.60
C THR A 70 2.19 -6.40 11.38
N ILE A 71 1.11 -5.63 11.35
CA ILE A 71 0.85 -4.64 10.31
C ILE A 71 1.51 -3.33 10.73
N ARG A 72 2.52 -2.93 9.98
CA ARG A 72 3.35 -1.77 10.30
C ARG A 72 3.49 -0.86 9.10
N LEU A 73 3.45 0.44 9.35
CA LEU A 73 3.81 1.49 8.40
C LEU A 73 5.25 1.92 8.65
N VAL A 74 5.83 2.73 7.77
CA VAL A 74 7.20 3.22 7.91
C VAL A 74 7.15 4.68 8.36
N SER A 75 7.80 5.04 9.47
CA SER A 75 7.93 6.42 9.92
C SER A 75 8.99 7.19 9.11
N PRO A 76 9.04 8.53 9.16
CA PRO A 76 10.03 9.33 8.44
C PRO A 76 11.49 9.00 8.77
N ASP A 77 11.77 8.46 9.95
CA ASP A 77 13.11 7.99 10.35
C ASP A 77 13.40 6.54 9.90
N GLY A 78 12.56 5.97 9.04
CA GLY A 78 12.74 4.64 8.45
C GLY A 78 12.39 3.47 9.37
N LYS A 79 11.79 3.73 10.53
CA LYS A 79 11.42 2.70 11.50
C LYS A 79 10.01 2.17 11.25
N PRO A 80 9.73 0.92 11.65
CA PRO A 80 8.38 0.39 11.56
C PRO A 80 7.51 0.95 12.70
N SER A 81 6.35 1.51 12.36
CA SER A 81 5.31 1.97 13.30
C SER A 81 4.11 1.03 13.22
N SER A 82 3.77 0.40 14.35
CA SER A 82 2.61 -0.50 14.42
C SER A 82 1.31 0.28 14.30
N ILE A 83 0.37 -0.24 13.51
CA ILE A 83 -0.96 0.37 13.39
C ILE A 83 -1.75 0.34 14.70
N THR A 84 -1.38 -0.54 15.65
CA THR A 84 -2.02 -0.62 16.98
C THR A 84 -1.58 0.50 17.93
N THR A 85 -0.46 1.16 17.64
CA THR A 85 0.12 2.24 18.46
C THR A 85 0.12 3.59 17.75
N LEU A 86 -0.33 3.63 16.49
CA LEU A 86 -0.38 4.84 15.67
C LEU A 86 -1.44 5.81 16.20
N ASN A 87 -1.06 7.07 16.37
CA ASN A 87 -1.93 8.14 16.87
C ASN A 87 -2.17 9.21 15.81
N ARG A 88 -3.21 10.00 16.02
CA ARG A 88 -3.48 11.18 15.19
C ARG A 88 -2.31 12.16 15.30
N GLY A 89 -1.77 12.56 14.16
CA GLY A 89 -0.61 13.45 14.08
C GLY A 89 0.70 12.72 13.79
N ASP A 90 0.74 11.39 13.92
CA ASP A 90 1.88 10.60 13.50
C ASP A 90 2.10 10.71 11.99
N GLN A 91 3.36 10.78 11.60
CA GLN A 91 3.77 10.83 10.20
C GLN A 91 4.25 9.45 9.76
N VAL A 92 3.96 9.11 8.50
CA VAL A 92 4.39 7.87 7.85
C VAL A 92 4.78 8.16 6.41
N LEU A 93 5.65 7.33 5.86
CA LEU A 93 6.01 7.36 4.45
C LEU A 93 4.88 6.75 3.61
N ALA A 94 4.60 7.39 2.48
CA ALA A 94 3.67 6.91 1.48
C ALA A 94 4.30 7.08 0.09
N SER A 95 4.19 6.04 -0.74
CA SER A 95 4.49 6.15 -2.17
C SER A 95 3.24 6.67 -2.89
N VAL A 96 3.23 7.96 -3.21
CA VAL A 96 2.14 8.59 -3.94
C VAL A 96 2.51 8.63 -5.42
N THR A 97 1.82 7.85 -6.25
CA THR A 97 1.93 7.95 -7.70
C THR A 97 0.99 9.03 -8.22
N GLN A 98 1.39 9.72 -9.28
CA GLN A 98 0.52 10.70 -9.96
C GLN A 98 -0.82 10.05 -10.36
N PRO A 99 -1.94 10.80 -10.31
CA PRO A 99 -3.24 10.30 -10.72
C PRO A 99 -3.24 10.02 -12.23
N SER A 100 -3.02 8.77 -12.59
CA SER A 100 -3.34 8.19 -13.89
C SER A 100 -4.29 7.04 -13.65
N GLY A 101 -5.45 7.03 -14.30
CA GLY A 101 -6.28 5.82 -14.32
C GLY A 101 -5.47 4.61 -14.80
N ARG A 102 -5.84 3.41 -14.36
CA ARG A 102 -5.12 2.20 -14.78
C ARG A 102 -6.09 1.17 -15.34
N HIS A 103 -5.85 0.75 -16.58
CA HIS A 103 -6.61 -0.33 -17.21
C HIS A 103 -5.72 -1.58 -17.30
N PHE A 104 -6.14 -2.68 -16.69
CA PHE A 104 -5.37 -3.92 -16.57
C PHE A 104 -3.95 -3.73 -16.00
N GLY A 105 -3.83 -2.86 -14.99
CA GLY A 105 -2.57 -2.62 -14.28
C GLY A 105 -1.57 -1.72 -15.00
N ARG A 106 -1.88 -1.22 -16.20
CA ARG A 106 -1.03 -0.26 -16.95
C ARG A 106 -1.50 1.19 -16.73
N PRO A 107 -0.59 2.18 -16.66
CA PRO A 107 -0.97 3.59 -16.56
C PRO A 107 -1.66 4.08 -17.83
N VAL A 108 -2.78 4.77 -17.68
CA VAL A 108 -3.59 5.38 -18.74
C VAL A 108 -4.03 6.77 -18.25
N SER A 109 -4.08 7.76 -19.14
CA SER A 109 -4.67 9.05 -18.80
C SER A 109 -6.19 8.92 -18.77
N GLU A 110 -6.76 8.69 -17.59
CA GLU A 110 -8.20 8.52 -17.38
C GLU A 110 -8.62 9.07 -16.00
N THR A 111 -9.86 9.57 -15.92
CA THR A 111 -10.47 10.08 -14.68
C THR A 111 -11.34 9.00 -14.06
N ILE A 112 -10.93 8.44 -12.93
CA ILE A 112 -11.69 7.43 -12.19
C ILE A 112 -12.39 8.09 -11.00
N GLN A 113 -13.71 7.95 -10.91
CA GLN A 113 -14.50 8.35 -9.74
C GLN A 113 -15.02 7.11 -9.03
N GLU A 114 -14.37 6.73 -7.94
CA GLU A 114 -14.83 5.63 -7.07
C GLU A 114 -15.80 6.20 -6.00
N ARG A 115 -16.94 5.53 -5.79
CA ARG A 115 -17.99 5.94 -4.83
C ARG A 115 -18.08 4.99 -3.66
#